data_AF-A0AAV1Q4L5-F1
#
_entry.id   AF-A0AAV1Q4L5-F1
#
_cell.length_a   1.000
_cell.length_b   1.000
_cell.length_c   1.000
_cell.angle_alpha   90.00
_cell.angle_beta   90.00
_cell.angle_gamma   90.00
#
_symmetry.space_group_name_H-M   'P 1'
#
loop_
_entity.id
_entity.type
_entity.pdbx_description
1 polymer ?
#
loop_
_entity_poly.entity_id
_entity_poly.type
_entity_poly.pdbx_seq_one_letter_code
_entity_poly.pdbx_strand_id
1 'polypeptide(L)'
;MLPVLVPLVLLALTETSTSQSDSGLVSEYRLFDVVWGPSNPVATTIADSSSFIEKLRSRNLTESSYNRFIDHDARYLRGISHVLEAPINSLQEADDVRSLLQDTLKHYTSRNQTSLASLTPPWLNYTLRCFKSMVKEEPVYWLVALSARASFLNLLVEGRCSKDQVEQSSTFYKQWCDDNMVESHWMQRYKTILEGHKAQINPDTAINIFRVQMMNQKSFYRAL
;
A
#
# COMPACT_ATOMS: atom_id res chain seq x y z
N MET A 1 -0.66 16.21 71.98
CA MET A 1 0.38 16.42 70.94
C MET A 1 -0.32 16.79 69.64
N LEU A 2 -0.38 18.10 69.36
CA LEU A 2 -0.61 18.72 68.05
C LEU A 2 0.76 18.79 67.33
N PRO A 3 0.87 19.30 66.09
CA PRO A 3 0.50 18.70 64.81
C PRO A 3 1.68 18.79 63.81
N VAL A 4 1.54 18.31 62.56
CA VAL A 4 1.99 19.10 61.39
C VAL A 4 1.00 18.86 60.25
N LEU A 5 0.02 19.77 60.18
CA LEU A 5 -0.51 20.31 58.92
C LEU A 5 0.54 21.28 58.39
N VAL A 6 0.89 21.22 57.10
CA VAL A 6 0.95 22.41 56.22
C VAL A 6 0.70 21.97 54.77
N PRO A 7 -0.35 22.50 54.11
CA PRO A 7 -0.57 22.43 52.66
C PRO A 7 0.15 23.60 51.96
N LEU A 8 0.46 23.47 50.67
CA LEU A 8 0.79 24.62 49.83
C LEU A 8 -0.13 24.71 48.62
N VAL A 9 -1.06 25.64 48.80
CA VAL A 9 -2.02 26.23 47.89
C VAL A 9 -1.33 27.37 47.13
N LEU A 10 -1.67 27.49 45.84
CA LEU A 10 -1.56 28.63 44.91
C LEU A 10 -0.24 29.39 44.74
N LEU A 11 0.18 29.51 43.48
CA LEU A 11 0.04 30.79 42.78
C LEU A 11 -0.31 30.55 41.31
N ALA A 12 -1.50 30.99 40.95
CA ALA A 12 -1.86 31.27 39.57
C ALA A 12 -0.95 32.38 39.06
N LEU A 13 -0.27 32.15 37.94
CA LEU A 13 0.03 33.21 37.01
C LEU A 13 -0.76 32.92 35.74
N THR A 14 -1.82 33.72 35.62
CA THR A 14 -2.49 34.05 34.37
C THR A 14 -1.47 34.54 33.36
N GLU A 15 -1.29 33.78 32.28
CA GLU A 15 -1.03 34.38 30.97
C GLU A 15 -2.07 33.82 29.99
N THR A 16 -3.15 34.58 29.85
CA THR A 16 -3.89 34.67 28.61
C THR A 16 -2.90 35.05 27.51
N SER A 17 -2.65 34.14 26.58
CA SER A 17 -2.14 34.47 25.26
C SER A 17 -2.75 33.49 24.26
N THR A 18 -3.85 33.97 23.67
CA THR A 18 -4.14 33.89 22.23
C THR A 18 -3.79 32.61 21.50
N SER A 19 -4.85 31.93 21.06
CA SER A 19 -4.93 31.20 19.80
C SER A 19 -3.86 31.61 18.77
N GLN A 20 -2.93 30.71 18.49
CA GLN A 20 -2.22 30.69 17.21
C GLN A 20 -2.24 29.26 16.68
N SER A 21 -3.25 29.03 15.83
CA SER A 21 -3.18 28.27 14.59
C SER A 21 -1.75 27.90 14.18
N ASP A 22 -1.30 26.68 14.51
CA ASP A 22 -0.17 26.03 13.84
C ASP A 22 -0.71 25.21 12.66
N SER A 23 -1.37 25.91 11.74
CA SER A 23 -1.56 25.44 10.37
C SER A 23 -0.32 25.82 9.58
N GLY A 24 0.49 24.85 9.16
CA GLY A 24 1.41 25.10 8.04
C GLY A 24 2.81 24.50 8.07
N LEU A 25 3.15 23.56 8.97
CA LEU A 25 4.34 22.74 8.76
C LEU A 25 4.02 21.62 7.79
N VAL A 26 4.04 21.94 6.49
CA VAL A 26 4.23 20.92 5.46
C VAL A 26 5.57 20.26 5.79
N SER A 27 5.52 19.08 6.43
CA SER A 27 6.67 18.25 6.75
C SER A 27 7.67 18.28 5.59
N GLU A 28 8.93 18.65 5.79
CA GLU A 28 9.94 18.65 4.72
C GLU A 28 10.11 17.24 4.10
N TYR A 29 9.71 16.21 4.83
CA TYR A 29 9.74 14.81 4.41
C TYR A 29 8.66 14.52 3.37
N ARG A 30 9.02 13.85 2.28
CA ARG A 30 8.07 13.33 1.28
C ARG A 30 7.04 12.43 1.97
N LEU A 31 5.76 12.63 1.68
CA LEU A 31 4.66 11.84 2.26
C LEU A 31 4.91 10.34 2.06
N PHE A 32 5.44 9.97 0.90
CA PHE A 32 5.74 8.57 0.61
C PHE A 32 6.78 7.97 1.58
N ASP A 33 7.80 8.73 1.96
CA ASP A 33 8.82 8.25 2.90
C ASP A 33 8.23 8.10 4.32
N VAL A 34 7.29 8.99 4.68
CA VAL A 34 6.54 8.97 5.94
C VAL A 34 5.67 7.71 6.06
N VAL A 35 5.00 7.28 4.99
CA VAL A 35 4.15 6.07 5.03
C VAL A 35 4.93 4.76 4.86
N TRP A 36 6.03 4.78 4.09
CA TRP A 36 6.87 3.60 3.86
C TRP A 36 7.69 3.22 5.09
N GLY A 37 8.36 4.18 5.73
CA GLY A 37 9.28 3.93 6.86
C GLY A 37 8.68 3.05 7.97
N PRO A 38 7.51 3.40 8.54
CA PRO A 38 6.84 2.59 9.57
C PRO A 38 6.37 1.21 9.10
N SER A 39 6.20 1.04 7.78
CA SER A 39 5.71 -0.20 7.17
C SER A 39 6.85 -1.12 6.69
N ASN A 40 8.08 -0.61 6.64
CA ASN A 40 9.26 -1.37 6.23
C ASN A 40 9.47 -2.68 7.04
N PRO A 41 9.30 -2.72 8.38
CA PRO A 41 9.40 -3.99 9.12
C PRO A 41 8.39 -5.05 8.65
N VAL A 42 7.22 -4.64 8.18
CA VAL A 42 6.24 -5.56 7.59
C VAL A 42 6.80 -6.11 6.27
N ALA A 43 7.31 -5.26 5.38
CA ALA A 43 7.93 -5.68 4.12
C ALA A 43 9.06 -6.70 4.33
N THR A 44 9.97 -6.43 5.29
CA THR A 44 11.04 -7.35 5.68
C THR A 44 10.47 -8.68 6.15
N THR A 45 9.44 -8.66 7.01
CA THR A 45 8.80 -9.89 7.48
C THR A 45 8.21 -10.72 6.33
N ILE A 46 7.61 -10.08 5.32
CA ILE A 46 7.11 -10.78 4.13
C ILE A 46 8.27 -11.44 3.38
N ALA A 47 9.34 -10.69 3.16
CA ALA A 47 10.51 -11.15 2.42
C ALA A 47 11.20 -12.35 3.09
N ASP A 48 11.19 -12.40 4.42
CA ASP A 48 11.85 -13.45 5.20
C ASP A 48 10.99 -14.71 5.39
N SER A 49 9.66 -14.56 5.39
CA SER A 49 8.73 -15.66 5.70
C SER A 49 8.02 -16.30 4.50
N SER A 50 8.07 -15.67 3.32
CA SER A 50 7.36 -16.19 2.14
C SER A 50 8.22 -17.19 1.36
N SER A 51 7.72 -18.42 1.22
CA SER A 51 8.33 -19.47 0.39
C SER A 51 8.44 -19.06 -1.08
N PHE A 52 7.48 -18.28 -1.56
CA PHE A 52 7.49 -17.74 -2.92
C PHE A 52 8.65 -16.75 -3.11
N ILE A 53 8.86 -15.84 -2.16
CA ILE A 53 9.96 -14.86 -2.23
C ILE A 53 11.32 -15.56 -2.07
N GLU A 54 11.42 -16.60 -1.25
CA GLU A 54 12.62 -17.43 -1.19
C GLU A 54 12.98 -18.02 -2.56
N LYS A 55 11.99 -18.56 -3.28
CA LYS A 55 12.17 -19.05 -4.65
C LYS A 55 12.57 -17.95 -5.61
N LEU A 56 11.98 -16.75 -5.52
CA LEU A 56 12.43 -15.58 -6.27
C LEU A 56 13.89 -15.23 -5.96
N ARG A 57 14.28 -15.25 -4.68
CA ARG A 57 15.66 -14.95 -4.24
C ARG A 57 16.66 -15.96 -4.81
N SER A 58 16.30 -17.24 -4.82
CA SER A 58 17.11 -18.30 -5.43
C SER A 58 17.06 -18.33 -6.96
N ARG A 59 16.22 -17.50 -7.60
CA ARG A 59 15.96 -17.45 -9.05
C ARG A 59 15.47 -18.78 -9.65
N ASN A 60 15.00 -19.68 -8.79
CA ASN A 60 14.50 -21.00 -9.14
C ASN A 60 12.98 -21.06 -8.94
N LEU A 61 12.27 -20.13 -9.57
CA LEU A 61 10.82 -20.12 -9.53
C LEU A 61 10.29 -21.26 -10.42
N THR A 62 9.57 -22.19 -9.80
CA THR A 62 8.93 -23.32 -10.48
C THR A 62 7.61 -22.89 -11.13
N GLU A 63 7.17 -23.59 -12.17
CA GLU A 63 5.86 -23.41 -12.79
C GLU A 63 4.70 -23.41 -11.77
N SER A 64 4.67 -24.39 -10.86
CA SER A 64 3.58 -24.51 -9.88
C SER A 64 3.47 -23.31 -8.95
N SER A 65 4.62 -22.81 -8.48
CA SER A 65 4.70 -21.60 -7.64
C SER A 65 4.28 -20.35 -8.43
N TYR A 66 4.68 -20.26 -9.70
CA TYR A 66 4.32 -19.14 -10.57
C TYR A 66 2.82 -19.12 -10.90
N ASN A 67 2.26 -20.25 -11.33
CA ASN A 67 0.84 -20.39 -11.63
C ASN A 67 -0.03 -20.08 -10.41
N ARG A 68 0.40 -20.48 -9.21
CA ARG A 68 -0.28 -20.11 -7.96
C ARG A 68 -0.24 -18.60 -7.70
N PHE A 69 0.91 -17.96 -7.94
CA PHE A 69 1.01 -16.50 -7.85
C PHE A 69 0.07 -15.82 -8.84
N ILE A 70 0.05 -16.23 -10.10
CA ILE A 70 -0.82 -15.65 -11.13
C ILE A 70 -2.31 -15.84 -10.81
N ASP A 71 -2.71 -17.02 -10.31
CA ASP A 71 -4.10 -17.24 -9.89
C ASP A 71 -4.49 -16.31 -8.71
N HIS A 72 -3.64 -16.20 -7.69
CA HIS A 72 -3.89 -15.29 -6.57
C HIS A 72 -3.86 -13.81 -6.98
N ASP A 73 -2.95 -13.42 -7.88
CA ASP A 73 -2.84 -12.07 -8.42
C ASP A 73 -4.10 -11.71 -9.21
N ALA A 74 -4.54 -12.57 -10.14
CA ALA A 74 -5.76 -12.33 -10.91
C ALA A 74 -6.99 -12.16 -10.02
N ARG A 75 -7.10 -12.94 -8.93
CA ARG A 75 -8.18 -12.78 -7.93
C ARG A 75 -8.09 -11.43 -7.22
N TYR A 76 -6.89 -11.03 -6.78
CA TYR A 76 -6.67 -9.74 -6.15
C TYR A 76 -7.07 -8.60 -7.10
N LEU A 77 -6.52 -8.59 -8.32
CA LEU A 77 -6.76 -7.53 -9.30
C LEU A 77 -8.25 -7.42 -9.64
N ARG A 78 -8.93 -8.54 -9.90
CA ARG A 78 -10.38 -8.55 -10.13
C ARG A 78 -11.16 -8.00 -8.95
N GLY A 79 -10.83 -8.45 -7.73
CA GLY A 79 -11.52 -8.03 -6.52
C GLY A 79 -11.37 -6.53 -6.26
N ILE A 80 -10.16 -6.00 -6.42
CA ILE A 80 -9.90 -4.57 -6.27
C ILE A 80 -10.57 -3.77 -7.39
N SER A 81 -10.53 -4.22 -8.65
CA SER A 81 -11.26 -3.57 -9.76
C SER A 81 -12.74 -3.34 -9.40
N HIS A 82 -13.44 -4.38 -8.92
CA HIS A 82 -14.85 -4.25 -8.53
C HIS A 82 -15.07 -3.25 -7.39
N VAL A 83 -14.13 -3.16 -6.45
CA VAL A 83 -14.24 -2.23 -5.33
C VAL A 83 -13.93 -0.79 -5.76
N LEU A 84 -13.08 -0.59 -6.77
CA LEU A 84 -12.70 0.73 -7.29
C LEU A 84 -13.79 1.40 -8.15
N GLU A 85 -14.70 0.64 -8.74
CA GLU A 85 -15.79 1.21 -9.56
C GLU A 85 -16.65 2.21 -8.78
N ALA A 86 -17.00 1.89 -7.53
CA ALA A 86 -17.82 2.76 -6.69
C ALA A 86 -17.18 4.14 -6.41
N PRO A 87 -15.95 4.25 -5.87
CA PRO A 87 -15.33 5.55 -5.64
C PRO A 87 -15.08 6.30 -6.95
N ILE A 88 -14.68 5.64 -8.04
CA ILE A 88 -14.47 6.32 -9.34
C ILE A 88 -15.74 6.99 -9.85
N ASN A 89 -16.90 6.36 -9.66
CA ASN A 89 -18.19 6.90 -10.12
C ASN A 89 -18.71 8.05 -9.26
N SER A 90 -18.22 8.17 -8.01
CA SER A 90 -18.60 9.28 -7.11
C SER A 90 -17.76 10.54 -7.28
N LEU A 91 -16.64 10.49 -8.00
CA LEU A 91 -15.69 11.60 -8.13
C LEU A 91 -15.97 12.50 -9.34
N GLN A 92 -15.52 13.76 -9.27
CA GLN A 92 -15.65 14.71 -10.39
C GLN A 92 -14.68 14.38 -11.54
N GLU A 93 -15.07 14.71 -12.77
CA GLU A 93 -14.37 14.31 -14.01
C GLU A 93 -13.00 14.98 -14.22
N ALA A 94 -12.76 16.14 -13.59
CA ALA A 94 -11.49 16.89 -13.69
C ALA A 94 -10.48 16.56 -12.57
N ASP A 95 -10.76 15.57 -11.72
CA ASP A 95 -9.93 15.21 -10.56
C ASP A 95 -8.77 14.27 -10.98
N ASP A 96 -7.53 14.65 -10.66
CA ASP A 96 -6.33 13.87 -10.96
C ASP A 96 -6.27 12.55 -10.17
N VAL A 97 -6.88 12.51 -8.98
CA VAL A 97 -7.09 11.28 -8.20
C VAL A 97 -8.04 10.35 -8.96
N ARG A 98 -9.17 10.86 -9.46
CA ARG A 98 -10.12 10.05 -10.25
C ARG A 98 -9.45 9.49 -11.50
N SER A 99 -8.71 10.33 -12.22
CA SER A 99 -7.99 9.94 -13.43
C SER A 99 -6.99 8.81 -13.15
N LEU A 100 -6.20 8.90 -12.08
CA LEU A 100 -5.26 7.84 -11.70
C LEU A 100 -5.98 6.55 -11.25
N LEU A 101 -7.12 6.66 -10.55
CA LEU A 101 -7.93 5.50 -10.18
C LEU A 101 -8.53 4.80 -11.42
N GLN A 102 -9.00 5.55 -12.42
CA GLN A 102 -9.47 5.00 -13.70
C GLN A 102 -8.38 4.27 -14.45
N ASP A 103 -7.19 4.87 -14.51
CA ASP A 103 -6.01 4.24 -15.11
C ASP A 103 -5.61 2.95 -14.37
N THR A 104 -5.67 2.97 -13.04
CA THR A 104 -5.43 1.78 -12.21
C THR A 104 -6.45 0.69 -12.49
N LEU A 105 -7.73 1.04 -12.58
CA LEU A 105 -8.81 0.12 -12.92
C LEU A 105 -8.58 -0.51 -14.30
N LYS A 106 -8.18 0.28 -15.29
CA LYS A 106 -7.84 -0.20 -16.64
C LYS A 106 -6.67 -1.18 -16.59
N HIS A 107 -5.63 -0.87 -15.83
CA HIS A 107 -4.47 -1.74 -15.66
C HIS A 107 -4.81 -3.07 -14.98
N TYR A 108 -5.58 -3.04 -13.89
CA TYR A 108 -5.96 -4.24 -13.17
C TYR A 108 -6.90 -5.12 -14.01
N THR A 109 -7.77 -4.48 -14.80
CA THR A 109 -8.71 -5.18 -15.69
C THR A 109 -8.01 -5.80 -16.90
N SER A 110 -6.95 -5.17 -17.45
CA SER A 110 -6.21 -5.78 -18.56
C SER A 110 -5.45 -7.04 -18.14
N ARG A 111 -5.09 -7.17 -16.85
CA ARG A 111 -4.32 -8.30 -16.29
C ARG A 111 -5.18 -9.41 -15.68
N ASN A 112 -6.50 -9.25 -15.57
CA ASN A 112 -7.38 -10.20 -14.87
C ASN A 112 -8.12 -11.18 -15.79
N GLN A 113 -7.60 -11.42 -17.00
CA GLN A 113 -8.27 -12.16 -18.10
C GLN A 113 -8.44 -13.68 -17.87
N THR A 114 -7.99 -14.23 -16.75
CA THR A 114 -8.18 -15.66 -16.43
C THR A 114 -9.55 -15.92 -15.81
N SER A 115 -10.44 -16.55 -16.58
CA SER A 115 -11.75 -17.00 -16.09
C SER A 115 -11.58 -18.13 -15.07
N LEU A 116 -11.90 -17.85 -13.81
CA LEU A 116 -12.21 -18.88 -12.82
C LEU A 116 -13.25 -18.34 -11.85
N ALA A 117 -14.49 -18.81 -12.03
CA ALA A 117 -15.55 -18.76 -11.05
C ALA A 117 -15.12 -19.64 -9.87
N SER A 118 -14.52 -19.04 -8.85
CA SER A 118 -14.17 -19.77 -7.63
C SER A 118 -14.31 -18.85 -6.43
N LEU A 119 -14.54 -19.47 -5.28
CA LEU A 119 -14.76 -18.79 -4.02
C LEU A 119 -13.60 -17.83 -3.70
N THR A 120 -13.95 -16.63 -3.24
CA THR A 120 -12.96 -15.64 -2.81
C THR A 120 -12.23 -16.16 -1.57
N PRO A 121 -10.89 -16.33 -1.62
CA PRO A 121 -10.15 -16.89 -0.50
C PRO A 121 -10.21 -15.95 0.73
N PRO A 122 -10.10 -16.49 1.97
CA PRO A 122 -10.26 -15.70 3.19
C PRO A 122 -9.32 -14.49 3.28
N TRP A 123 -8.07 -14.63 2.83
CA TRP A 123 -7.10 -13.54 2.81
C TRP A 123 -7.58 -12.38 1.93
N LEU A 124 -8.24 -12.67 0.80
CA LEU A 124 -8.76 -11.66 -0.10
C LEU A 124 -10.02 -11.00 0.47
N ASN A 125 -10.91 -11.76 1.12
CA ASN A 125 -12.10 -11.20 1.76
C ASN A 125 -11.77 -10.12 2.81
N TYR A 126 -10.69 -10.30 3.56
CA TYR A 126 -10.24 -9.27 4.50
C TYR A 126 -9.73 -8.02 3.76
N THR A 127 -8.85 -8.21 2.77
CA THR A 127 -8.34 -7.11 1.92
C THR A 127 -9.48 -6.30 1.29
N LEU A 128 -10.45 -6.96 0.66
CA LEU A 128 -11.58 -6.29 0.02
C LEU A 128 -12.44 -5.51 1.02
N ARG A 129 -12.60 -6.00 2.25
CA ARG A 129 -13.30 -5.26 3.31
C ARG A 129 -12.54 -4.01 3.71
N CYS A 130 -11.21 -4.08 3.85
CA CYS A 130 -10.39 -2.89 4.14
C CYS A 130 -10.53 -1.84 3.04
N PHE A 131 -10.52 -2.22 1.77
CA PHE A 131 -10.77 -1.28 0.68
C PHE A 131 -12.19 -0.69 0.74
N LYS A 132 -13.22 -1.53 0.89
CA LYS A 132 -14.61 -1.07 0.99
C LYS A 132 -14.84 -0.10 2.15
N SER A 133 -14.15 -0.24 3.28
CA SER A 133 -14.27 0.70 4.40
C SER A 133 -13.71 2.09 4.10
N MET A 134 -12.79 2.23 3.14
CA MET A 134 -12.21 3.52 2.75
C MET A 134 -13.16 4.41 1.94
N VAL A 135 -14.35 3.94 1.60
CA VAL A 135 -15.39 4.79 0.96
C VAL A 135 -15.78 5.98 1.84
N LYS A 136 -15.49 5.91 3.14
CA LYS A 136 -15.75 6.98 4.11
C LYS A 136 -14.62 8.00 4.21
N GLU A 137 -13.47 7.70 3.61
CA GLU A 137 -12.27 8.54 3.63
C GLU A 137 -12.19 9.41 2.39
N GLU A 138 -11.34 10.44 2.44
CA GLU A 138 -11.03 11.25 1.25
C GLU A 138 -10.49 10.36 0.10
N PRO A 139 -10.84 10.66 -1.16
CA PRO A 139 -10.52 9.82 -2.32
C PRO A 139 -9.02 9.52 -2.48
N VAL A 140 -8.17 10.46 -2.08
CA VAL A 140 -6.72 10.33 -2.14
C VAL A 140 -6.17 9.17 -1.29
N TYR A 141 -6.86 8.76 -0.22
CA TYR A 141 -6.46 7.62 0.60
C TYR A 141 -6.57 6.27 -0.14
N TRP A 142 -7.38 6.19 -1.20
CA TRP A 142 -7.37 5.02 -2.09
C TRP A 142 -6.02 4.86 -2.79
N LEU A 143 -5.38 5.96 -3.18
CA LEU A 143 -4.05 5.94 -3.76
C LEU A 143 -3.00 5.52 -2.72
N VAL A 144 -3.13 5.97 -1.47
CA VAL A 144 -2.27 5.50 -0.37
C VAL A 144 -2.37 3.98 -0.24
N ALA A 145 -3.60 3.45 -0.22
CA ALA A 145 -3.84 2.02 -0.10
C ALA A 145 -3.30 1.20 -1.27
N LEU A 146 -3.53 1.66 -2.51
CA LEU A 146 -3.03 1.00 -3.73
C LEU A 146 -1.49 1.05 -3.81
N SER A 147 -0.89 2.16 -3.35
CA SER A 147 0.56 2.35 -3.40
C SER A 147 1.31 1.32 -2.56
N ALA A 148 0.71 0.75 -1.50
CA ALA A 148 1.36 -0.27 -0.67
C ALA A 148 1.78 -1.50 -1.49
N ARG A 149 0.91 -2.00 -2.37
CA ARG A 149 1.23 -3.14 -3.25
C ARG A 149 2.32 -2.77 -4.25
N ALA A 150 2.16 -1.65 -4.96
CA ALA A 150 3.11 -1.21 -5.97
C ALA A 150 4.50 -0.99 -5.36
N SER A 151 4.57 -0.44 -4.14
CA SER A 151 5.82 -0.25 -3.40
C SER A 151 6.49 -1.58 -3.05
N PHE A 152 5.70 -2.55 -2.57
CA PHE A 152 6.25 -3.87 -2.23
C PHE A 152 6.72 -4.62 -3.47
N LEU A 153 5.95 -4.61 -4.56
CA LEU A 153 6.36 -5.24 -5.81
C LEU A 153 7.59 -4.55 -6.42
N ASN A 154 7.64 -3.22 -6.37
CA ASN A 154 8.82 -2.47 -6.79
C ASN A 154 10.06 -2.90 -5.97
N LEU A 155 9.96 -3.02 -4.64
CA LEU A 155 11.05 -3.52 -3.80
C LEU A 155 11.52 -4.94 -4.22
N LEU A 156 10.60 -5.80 -4.67
CA LEU A 156 10.97 -7.13 -5.12
C LEU A 156 11.63 -7.14 -6.50
N VAL A 157 11.21 -6.26 -7.42
CA VAL A 157 11.78 -6.15 -8.76
C VAL A 157 13.12 -5.42 -8.74
N GLU A 158 13.17 -4.30 -8.00
CA GLU A 158 14.34 -3.46 -7.79
C GLU A 158 15.40 -4.23 -7.00
N GLY A 159 16.46 -4.66 -7.70
CA GLY A 159 17.53 -5.49 -7.15
C GLY A 159 17.48 -6.96 -7.56
N ARG A 160 16.48 -7.40 -8.35
CA ARG A 160 16.35 -8.81 -8.77
C ARG A 160 16.22 -9.01 -10.28
N CYS A 161 15.63 -8.06 -10.99
CA CYS A 161 15.35 -8.20 -12.42
C CYS A 161 16.37 -7.49 -13.34
N SER A 162 17.65 -7.41 -12.96
CA SER A 162 18.68 -6.85 -13.85
C SER A 162 19.07 -7.83 -14.97
N LYS A 163 19.38 -7.30 -16.16
CA LYS A 163 19.62 -8.10 -17.38
C LYS A 163 20.63 -9.24 -17.16
N ASP A 164 21.76 -8.94 -16.52
CA ASP A 164 22.84 -9.90 -16.26
C ASP A 164 22.43 -11.05 -15.31
N GLN A 165 21.45 -10.80 -14.43
CA GLN A 165 20.98 -11.78 -13.46
C GLN A 165 19.89 -12.70 -14.02
N VAL A 166 19.14 -12.22 -15.00
CA VAL A 166 17.99 -12.90 -15.59
C VAL A 166 18.45 -14.05 -16.49
N GLU A 167 19.56 -13.92 -17.22
CA GLU A 167 20.01 -14.91 -18.22
C GLU A 167 20.15 -16.35 -17.67
N GLN A 168 20.66 -16.48 -16.45
CA GLN A 168 20.89 -17.77 -15.75
C GLN A 168 19.70 -18.24 -14.88
N SER A 169 18.55 -17.58 -14.96
CA SER A 169 17.38 -17.86 -14.13
C SER A 169 16.36 -18.80 -14.80
N SER A 170 15.45 -19.38 -14.00
CA SER A 170 14.35 -20.19 -14.55
C SER A 170 13.45 -19.37 -15.48
N THR A 171 12.84 -20.00 -16.49
CA THR A 171 11.92 -19.33 -17.42
C THR A 171 10.80 -18.56 -16.70
N PHE A 172 10.23 -19.16 -15.65
CA PHE A 172 9.15 -18.52 -14.87
C PHE A 172 9.63 -17.35 -14.01
N TYR A 173 10.90 -17.34 -13.60
CA TYR A 173 11.49 -16.15 -12.97
C TYR A 173 11.57 -14.98 -13.96
N LYS A 174 12.03 -15.26 -15.20
CA LYS A 174 12.08 -14.24 -16.28
C LYS A 174 10.69 -13.67 -16.54
N GLN A 175 9.71 -14.56 -16.69
CA GLN A 175 8.31 -14.18 -16.90
C GLN A 175 7.74 -13.35 -15.74
N TRP A 176 8.03 -13.75 -14.49
CA TRP A 176 7.63 -12.96 -13.32
C TRP A 176 8.24 -11.55 -13.32
N CYS A 177 9.51 -11.41 -13.70
CA CYS A 177 10.16 -10.10 -13.83
C CYS A 177 9.46 -9.24 -14.89
N ASP A 178 9.24 -9.79 -16.09
CA ASP A 178 8.59 -9.07 -17.19
C ASP A 178 7.18 -8.59 -16.80
N ASP A 179 6.40 -9.46 -16.14
CA ASP A 179 5.04 -9.16 -15.71
C ASP A 179 4.96 -8.09 -14.60
N ASN A 180 6.01 -7.94 -13.78
CA ASN A 180 5.99 -7.07 -12.60
C ASN A 180 6.85 -5.81 -12.73
N MET A 181 7.70 -5.68 -13.75
CA MET A 181 8.48 -4.46 -14.00
C MET A 181 7.63 -3.19 -14.17
N VAL A 182 6.39 -3.34 -14.63
CA VAL A 182 5.44 -2.23 -14.77
C VAL A 182 5.06 -1.59 -13.43
N GLU A 183 5.22 -2.30 -12.31
CA GLU A 183 4.85 -1.82 -10.97
C GLU A 183 5.71 -0.64 -10.52
N SER A 184 6.97 -0.56 -10.97
CA SER A 184 7.83 0.61 -10.73
C SER A 184 7.20 1.89 -11.31
N HIS A 185 6.61 1.79 -12.50
CA HIS A 185 5.91 2.92 -13.11
C HIS A 185 4.67 3.32 -12.30
N TRP A 186 3.84 2.35 -11.89
CA TRP A 186 2.66 2.61 -11.05
C TRP A 186 3.00 3.24 -9.70
N MET A 187 4.02 2.72 -9.03
CA MET A 187 4.52 3.28 -7.78
C MET A 187 4.89 4.76 -7.95
N GLN A 188 5.60 5.13 -9.02
CA GLN A 188 5.95 6.53 -9.28
C GLN A 188 4.72 7.38 -9.57
N ARG A 189 3.72 6.86 -10.31
CA ARG A 189 2.46 7.58 -10.55
C ARG A 189 1.72 7.88 -9.26
N TYR A 190 1.58 6.89 -8.36
CA TYR A 190 0.97 7.11 -7.05
C TYR A 190 1.74 8.15 -6.24
N LYS A 191 3.07 8.03 -6.18
CA LYS A 191 3.93 8.97 -5.47
C LYS A 191 3.72 10.40 -5.93
N THR A 192 3.72 10.64 -7.25
CA THR A 192 3.52 11.99 -7.80
C THR A 192 2.21 12.63 -7.36
N ILE A 193 1.09 11.91 -7.47
CA ILE A 193 -0.22 12.45 -7.07
C ILE A 193 -0.28 12.64 -5.55
N LEU A 194 0.20 11.68 -4.76
CA LEU A 194 0.20 11.77 -3.30
C LEU A 194 1.02 12.97 -2.78
N GLU A 195 2.17 13.27 -3.38
CA GLU A 195 2.94 14.46 -2.99
C GLU A 195 2.22 15.77 -3.38
N GLY A 196 1.53 15.81 -4.53
CA GLY A 196 0.72 16.96 -4.93
C GLY A 196 -0.45 17.25 -3.98
N HIS A 197 -0.99 16.20 -3.35
CA HIS A 197 -2.12 16.27 -2.41
C HIS A 197 -1.70 16.22 -0.93
N LYS A 198 -0.41 16.27 -0.64
CA LYS A 198 0.14 16.07 0.71
C LYS A 198 -0.47 16.98 1.78
N ALA A 199 -0.79 18.23 1.44
CA ALA A 199 -1.40 19.17 2.38
C ALA A 199 -2.81 18.76 2.85
N GLN A 200 -3.49 17.88 2.10
CA GLN A 200 -4.83 17.39 2.38
C GLN A 200 -4.81 16.03 3.11
N ILE A 201 -3.64 15.41 3.23
CA ILE A 201 -3.48 14.07 3.76
C ILE A 201 -3.02 14.16 5.22
N ASN A 202 -3.81 13.56 6.12
CA ASN A 202 -3.37 13.34 7.49
C ASN A 202 -2.30 12.22 7.50
N PRO A 203 -1.07 12.50 7.99
CA PRO A 203 0.00 11.50 7.97
C PRO A 203 -0.31 10.24 8.76
N ASP A 204 -0.95 10.34 9.92
CA ASP A 204 -1.25 9.19 10.78
C ASP A 204 -2.28 8.27 10.12
N THR A 205 -3.33 8.84 9.53
CA THR A 205 -4.31 8.09 8.73
C THR A 205 -3.64 7.39 7.56
N ALA A 206 -2.78 8.10 6.82
CA ALA A 206 -2.07 7.54 5.68
C ALA A 206 -1.12 6.39 6.09
N ILE A 207 -0.36 6.55 7.17
CA ILE A 207 0.51 5.52 7.73
C ILE A 207 -0.32 4.28 8.08
N ASN A 208 -1.44 4.46 8.78
CA ASN A 208 -2.29 3.34 9.18
C ASN A 208 -2.86 2.59 7.98
N ILE A 209 -3.40 3.32 6.99
CA ILE A 209 -3.94 2.73 5.76
C ILE A 209 -2.85 1.95 5.01
N PHE A 210 -1.70 2.57 4.78
CA PHE A 210 -0.58 1.93 4.08
C PHE A 210 -0.14 0.65 4.80
N ARG A 211 0.01 0.72 6.13
CA ARG A 211 0.42 -0.41 6.96
C ARG A 211 -0.60 -1.55 6.92
N VAL A 212 -1.90 -1.25 7.00
CA VAL A 212 -2.98 -2.26 6.86
C VAL A 212 -2.87 -2.95 5.50
N GLN A 213 -2.64 -2.21 4.42
CA GLN A 213 -2.49 -2.80 3.09
C GLN A 213 -1.20 -3.61 2.93
N MET A 214 -0.11 -3.21 3.58
CA MET A 214 1.10 -4.03 3.68
C MET A 214 0.86 -5.34 4.44
N MET A 215 0.06 -5.32 5.51
CA MET A 215 -0.36 -6.55 6.21
C MET A 215 -1.26 -7.44 5.34
N ASN A 216 -2.06 -6.84 4.44
CA ASN A 216 -2.81 -7.57 3.43
C ASN A 216 -1.87 -8.23 2.40
N GLN A 217 -0.80 -7.54 1.97
CA GLN A 217 0.25 -8.17 1.14
C GLN A 217 0.92 -9.32 1.89
N LYS A 218 1.19 -9.19 3.19
CA LYS A 218 1.72 -10.31 4.00
C LYS A 218 0.80 -11.53 3.96
N SER A 219 -0.50 -11.32 4.06
CA SER A 219 -1.48 -12.41 3.97
C SER A 219 -1.53 -13.04 2.58
N PHE A 220 -1.41 -12.24 1.51
CA PHE A 220 -1.28 -12.71 0.13
C PHE A 220 -0.06 -13.62 -0.03
N TYR A 221 1.14 -13.15 0.34
CA TYR A 221 2.40 -13.88 0.16
C TYR A 221 2.56 -15.08 1.09
N ARG A 222 1.83 -15.13 2.21
CA ARG A 222 1.72 -16.32 3.07
C ARG A 222 0.88 -17.42 2.41
N ALA A 223 -0.06 -17.05 1.54
CA ALA A 223 -0.94 -18.00 0.86
C ALA A 223 -0.33 -18.59 -0.43
N LEU A 224 0.90 -18.17 -0.79
CA LEU A 224 1.67 -18.68 -1.93
C LEU A 224 2.62 -19.81 -1.51
#